data_AF-A0A7X8WQV5-F1
#
_entry.id   AF-A0A7X8WQV5-F1
#
_cell.length_a   1.000
_cell.length_b   1.000
_cell.length_c   1.000
_cell.angle_alpha   90.00
_cell.angle_beta   90.00
_cell.angle_gamma   90.00
#
_symmetry.space_group_name_H-M   'P 1'
#
loop_
_entity.id
_entity.type
_entity.pdbx_description
1 polymer ?
#
loop_
_entity_poly.entity_id
_entity_poly.type
_entity_poly.pdbx_seq_one_letter_code
_entity_poly.pdbx_strand_id
1 'polypeptide(L)'
;MNRLQKWFRGNWAVPVISGFLILASFAVSNLGGGVLNTDLSPRWWIDAGVHAHHGTEVFTLANLLMLAAAVVAGYNIVLQAVRALTTKMISIDLLVSVAAIGAAIIGNLWEAAAVTFLFSIGHALEAGTMNKTRSALAELVAVAPDTAIVMREGAQREIPAHQVSKGEIVLVKNGAKVPVDGVVSDGTGSIDEASITGESIPVEKTATDQVFAGTISRGGFLQVEATGIGADTTLARII
;
A
#
# COMPACT_ATOMS: atom_id res chain seq x y z
N MET A 1 -15.14 5.23 7.12
CA MET A 1 -14.67 5.70 5.79
C MET A 1 -14.79 4.53 4.82
N ASN A 2 -15.67 4.63 3.80
CA ASN A 2 -16.07 3.48 2.97
C ASN A 2 -14.90 2.89 2.18
N ARG A 3 -14.77 1.55 2.17
CA ARG A 3 -13.73 0.81 1.42
C ARG A 3 -13.70 1.21 -0.06
N LEU A 4 -14.86 1.51 -0.65
CA LEU A 4 -15.01 2.00 -2.03
C LEU A 4 -14.34 3.36 -2.28
N GLN A 5 -14.44 4.31 -1.36
CA GLN A 5 -13.77 5.62 -1.52
C GLN A 5 -12.25 5.51 -1.37
N LYS A 6 -11.76 4.60 -0.52
CA LYS A 6 -10.33 4.32 -0.37
C LYS A 6 -9.76 3.60 -1.61
N TRP A 7 -10.56 2.74 -2.24
CA TRP A 7 -10.25 2.09 -3.52
C TRP A 7 -10.17 3.12 -4.67
N PHE A 8 -11.16 4.01 -4.77
CA PHE A 8 -11.18 5.07 -5.79
C PHE A 8 -10.12 6.16 -5.61
N ARG A 9 -9.65 6.42 -4.38
CA ARG A 9 -8.57 7.40 -4.11
C ARG A 9 -7.16 6.80 -4.15
N GLY A 10 -7.03 5.50 -4.34
CA GLY A 10 -5.74 4.80 -4.43
C GLY A 10 -5.23 4.69 -5.86
N ASN A 11 -4.38 3.69 -6.11
CA ASN A 11 -3.73 3.45 -7.41
C ASN A 11 -4.71 3.09 -8.55
N TRP A 12 -6.00 2.89 -8.24
CA TRP A 12 -7.07 2.63 -9.21
C TRP A 12 -7.68 3.90 -9.81
N ALA A 13 -7.43 5.08 -9.23
CA ALA A 13 -7.99 6.34 -9.74
C ALA A 13 -7.61 6.57 -11.21
N VAL A 14 -6.33 6.37 -11.53
CA VAL A 14 -5.78 6.65 -12.86
C VAL A 14 -6.38 5.75 -13.94
N PRO A 15 -6.39 4.40 -13.79
CA PRO A 15 -7.07 3.52 -14.75
C PRO A 15 -8.55 3.82 -14.92
N VAL A 16 -9.27 4.16 -13.85
CA VAL A 16 -10.71 4.41 -13.95
C VAL A 16 -10.99 5.70 -14.72
N ILE A 17 -10.22 6.77 -14.46
CA ILE A 17 -10.37 8.04 -15.17
C ILE A 17 -9.98 7.89 -16.65
N SER A 18 -8.82 7.27 -16.95
CA SER A 18 -8.39 7.08 -18.34
C SER A 18 -9.31 6.14 -19.10
N GLY A 19 -9.78 5.05 -18.48
CA GLY A 19 -10.77 4.14 -19.08
C GLY A 19 -12.10 4.84 -19.35
N PHE A 20 -12.58 5.68 -18.43
CA PHE A 20 -13.79 6.49 -18.65
C PHE A 20 -13.61 7.46 -19.83
N LEU A 21 -12.45 8.12 -19.94
CA LEU A 21 -12.14 9.02 -21.06
C LEU A 21 -12.11 8.28 -22.40
N ILE A 22 -11.56 7.06 -22.45
CA ILE A 22 -11.58 6.21 -23.66
C ILE A 22 -13.01 5.85 -24.04
N LEU A 23 -13.82 5.41 -23.07
CA LEU A 23 -15.23 5.08 -23.31
C LEU A 23 -16.04 6.31 -23.75
N ALA A 24 -15.79 7.47 -23.14
CA ALA A 24 -16.42 8.73 -23.53
C ALA A 24 -16.02 9.13 -24.95
N SER A 25 -14.75 8.95 -25.33
CA SER A 25 -14.29 9.17 -26.70
C SER A 25 -15.04 8.28 -27.69
N PHE A 26 -15.17 6.99 -27.38
CA PHE A 26 -15.88 6.04 -28.24
C PHE A 26 -17.38 6.32 -28.32
N ALA A 27 -17.97 6.79 -27.21
CA ALA A 27 -19.35 7.24 -27.17
C ALA A 27 -19.55 8.47 -28.07
N VAL A 28 -18.71 9.49 -27.95
CA VAL A 28 -18.79 10.71 -28.77
C VAL A 28 -18.60 10.42 -30.25
N SER A 29 -17.73 9.47 -30.61
CA SER A 29 -17.52 9.10 -32.02
C SER A 29 -18.67 8.28 -32.62
N ASN A 30 -19.37 7.45 -31.83
CA ASN A 30 -20.36 6.50 -32.35
C ASN A 30 -21.83 6.86 -32.05
N LEU A 31 -22.12 7.66 -31.02
CA LEU A 31 -23.49 8.08 -30.70
C LEU A 31 -23.93 9.24 -31.59
N GLY A 32 -25.18 9.15 -32.09
CA GLY A 32 -25.82 10.23 -32.84
C GLY A 32 -25.24 10.51 -34.22
N GLY A 33 -24.52 9.55 -34.83
CA GLY A 33 -23.95 9.71 -36.17
C GLY A 33 -22.76 10.69 -36.24
N GLY A 34 -22.05 10.91 -35.13
CA GLY A 34 -20.93 11.85 -35.06
C GLY A 34 -21.35 13.31 -34.85
N VAL A 35 -22.64 13.59 -34.64
CA VAL A 35 -23.14 14.96 -34.39
C VAL A 35 -22.56 15.58 -33.12
N LEU A 36 -22.18 14.74 -32.14
CA LEU A 36 -21.48 15.18 -30.91
C LEU A 36 -19.97 15.38 -31.12
N ASN A 37 -19.42 14.88 -32.22
CA ASN A 37 -17.99 14.93 -32.51
C ASN A 37 -17.67 16.24 -33.21
N THR A 38 -17.55 17.31 -32.42
CA THR A 38 -17.27 18.64 -32.95
C THR A 38 -15.83 18.79 -33.41
N ASP A 39 -15.67 19.53 -34.50
CA ASP A 39 -14.41 19.95 -35.08
C ASP A 39 -13.81 21.09 -34.23
N LEU A 40 -12.75 20.78 -33.48
CA LEU A 40 -12.14 21.74 -32.54
C LEU A 40 -11.00 22.53 -33.18
N SER A 41 -10.13 21.86 -33.95
CA SER A 41 -9.00 22.52 -34.61
C SER A 41 -8.46 21.71 -35.79
N PRO A 42 -7.77 22.35 -36.74
CA PRO A 42 -6.98 21.62 -37.72
C PRO A 42 -5.85 20.78 -37.07
N ARG A 43 -5.51 19.60 -37.60
CA ARG A 43 -4.56 18.64 -36.97
C ARG A 43 -3.06 18.94 -37.14
N TRP A 44 -2.68 20.04 -37.78
CA TRP A 44 -1.27 20.36 -38.16
C TRP A 44 -0.28 20.43 -36.99
N TRP A 45 -0.74 20.61 -35.76
CA TRP A 45 0.10 20.72 -34.57
C TRP A 45 0.42 19.36 -33.92
N ILE A 46 -0.28 18.28 -34.29
CA ILE A 46 -0.03 16.92 -33.78
C ILE A 46 0.60 16.04 -34.86
N ASP A 47 0.19 16.17 -36.13
CA ASP A 47 0.72 15.33 -37.20
C ASP A 47 2.02 15.92 -37.77
N ALA A 48 3.15 15.46 -37.25
CA ALA A 48 4.48 15.84 -37.74
C ALA A 48 4.95 15.02 -38.98
N GLY A 49 4.07 14.21 -39.59
CA GLY A 49 4.38 13.36 -40.73
C GLY A 49 4.17 14.01 -42.11
N VAL A 50 4.59 13.31 -43.16
CA VAL A 50 4.45 13.68 -44.59
C VAL A 50 2.99 13.94 -45.03
N HIS A 51 2.00 13.59 -44.20
CA HIS A 51 0.56 13.79 -44.44
C HIS A 51 0.04 15.20 -44.12
N ALA A 52 0.86 16.07 -43.52
CA ALA A 52 0.48 17.44 -43.15
C ALA A 52 0.05 18.34 -44.32
N HIS A 53 0.35 17.96 -45.57
CA HIS A 53 0.04 18.77 -46.75
C HIS A 53 -1.21 18.36 -47.54
N HIS A 54 -1.86 17.22 -47.23
CA HIS A 54 -3.01 16.73 -48.02
C HIS A 54 -4.23 16.20 -47.23
N GLY A 55 -4.24 16.26 -45.90
CA GLY A 55 -5.38 15.76 -45.10
C GLY A 55 -6.40 16.83 -44.72
N THR A 56 -7.66 16.68 -45.16
CA THR A 56 -8.84 17.39 -44.63
C THR A 56 -9.22 16.91 -43.21
N GLU A 57 -8.27 16.39 -42.44
CA GLU A 57 -8.55 15.78 -41.15
C GLU A 57 -8.59 16.81 -40.03
N VAL A 58 -9.71 16.81 -39.30
CA VAL A 58 -9.97 17.74 -38.21
C VAL A 58 -9.72 17.06 -36.87
N PHE A 59 -9.20 17.82 -35.91
CA PHE A 59 -9.04 17.38 -34.54
C PHE A 59 -10.40 17.46 -33.86
N THR A 60 -10.96 16.30 -33.58
CA THR A 60 -12.32 16.19 -33.07
C THR A 60 -12.35 16.08 -31.54
N LEU A 61 -13.52 16.26 -30.94
CA LEU A 61 -13.71 16.07 -29.50
C LEU A 61 -13.30 14.67 -29.02
N ALA A 62 -13.54 13.63 -29.83
CA ALA A 62 -13.08 12.28 -29.53
C ALA A 62 -11.53 12.21 -29.43
N ASN A 63 -10.82 12.85 -30.37
CA ASN A 63 -9.35 12.91 -30.33
C ASN A 63 -8.83 13.59 -29.07
N LEU A 64 -9.49 14.66 -28.62
CA LEU A 64 -9.16 15.35 -27.38
C LEU A 64 -9.32 14.43 -26.17
N LEU A 65 -10.42 13.69 -26.09
CA LEU A 65 -10.67 12.74 -25.00
C LEU A 65 -9.66 11.59 -25.00
N MET A 66 -9.27 11.10 -26.19
CA MET A 66 -8.27 10.05 -26.33
C MET A 66 -6.88 10.53 -25.90
N LEU A 67 -6.48 11.73 -26.32
CA LEU A 67 -5.24 12.36 -25.88
C LEU A 67 -5.25 12.60 -24.37
N ALA A 68 -6.36 13.09 -23.81
CA ALA A 68 -6.50 13.27 -22.36
C ALA A 68 -6.38 11.93 -21.61
N ALA A 69 -6.97 10.85 -22.13
CA ALA A 69 -6.83 9.52 -21.55
C ALA A 69 -5.36 9.06 -21.54
N ALA A 70 -4.66 9.23 -22.67
CA ALA A 70 -3.25 8.89 -22.80
C ALA A 70 -2.36 9.70 -21.85
N VAL A 71 -2.64 11.00 -21.67
CA VAL A 71 -1.89 11.86 -20.74
C VAL A 71 -2.15 11.46 -19.30
N VAL A 72 -3.41 11.24 -18.90
CA VAL A 72 -3.77 10.84 -17.53
C VAL A 72 -3.13 9.49 -17.17
N ALA A 73 -3.22 8.50 -18.05
CA ALA A 73 -2.62 7.18 -17.82
C ALA A 73 -1.08 7.22 -17.91
N GLY A 74 -0.56 7.93 -18.91
CA GLY A 74 0.87 8.00 -19.25
C GLY A 74 1.70 8.86 -18.29
N TYR A 75 1.12 9.86 -17.62
CA TYR A 75 1.86 10.77 -16.74
C TYR A 75 2.70 10.02 -15.68
N ASN A 76 2.08 9.05 -15.00
CA ASN A 76 2.78 8.26 -13.97
C ASN A 76 3.84 7.32 -14.57
N ILE A 77 3.63 6.84 -15.79
CA ILE A 77 4.57 5.95 -16.49
C ILE A 77 5.82 6.74 -16.89
N VAL A 78 5.63 7.92 -17.49
CA VAL A 78 6.73 8.83 -17.87
C VAL A 78 7.52 9.26 -16.64
N LEU A 79 6.85 9.58 -15.53
CA LEU A 79 7.54 9.96 -14.29
C LEU A 79 8.41 8.81 -13.75
N GLN A 80 7.92 7.56 -13.82
CA GLN A 80 8.69 6.38 -13.41
C GLN A 80 9.86 6.11 -14.35
N ALA A 81 9.65 6.24 -15.67
CA ALA A 81 10.69 6.13 -16.67
C ALA A 81 11.83 7.13 -16.45
N VAL A 82 11.49 8.41 -16.21
CA VAL A 82 12.48 9.46 -15.94
C VAL A 82 13.25 9.17 -14.66
N ARG A 83 12.57 8.76 -13.58
CA ARG A 83 13.21 8.37 -12.31
C ARG A 83 14.15 7.18 -12.49
N ALA A 84 13.72 6.13 -13.19
CA ALA A 84 14.57 4.98 -13.49
C ALA A 84 15.82 5.38 -14.29
N LEU A 85 15.65 6.27 -15.27
CA LEU A 85 16.73 6.78 -16.08
C LEU A 85 17.74 7.61 -15.27
N THR A 86 17.29 8.40 -14.28
CA THR A 86 18.21 9.11 -13.36
C THR A 86 19.09 8.17 -12.56
N THR A 87 18.61 6.96 -12.27
CA THR A 87 19.38 5.89 -11.63
C THR A 87 20.15 5.00 -12.61
N LYS A 88 20.24 5.38 -13.89
CA LYS A 88 20.88 4.64 -14.99
C LYS A 88 20.32 3.22 -15.19
N MET A 89 19.05 3.01 -14.84
CA MET A 89 18.34 1.75 -15.09
C MET A 89 17.35 1.93 -16.23
N ILE A 90 17.36 0.98 -17.16
CA ILE A 90 16.39 0.93 -18.26
C ILE A 90 15.19 0.12 -17.77
N SER A 91 14.07 0.80 -17.50
CA SER A 91 12.80 0.16 -17.11
C SER A 91 11.88 -0.05 -18.30
N ILE A 92 10.91 -0.96 -18.15
CA ILE A 92 9.83 -1.16 -19.15
C ILE A 92 9.01 0.13 -19.35
N ASP A 93 8.88 0.95 -18.30
CA ASP A 93 8.20 2.25 -18.38
C ASP A 93 8.85 3.17 -19.40
N LEU A 94 10.18 3.09 -19.58
CA LEU A 94 10.88 3.88 -20.59
C LEU A 94 10.44 3.50 -22.00
N LEU A 95 10.39 2.19 -22.28
CA LEU A 95 9.92 1.67 -23.57
C LEU A 95 8.48 2.11 -23.84
N VAL A 96 7.59 1.93 -22.86
CA VAL A 96 6.18 2.32 -22.95
C VAL A 96 6.02 3.82 -23.15
N SER A 97 6.79 4.64 -22.43
CA SER A 97 6.77 6.09 -22.55
C SER A 97 7.18 6.54 -23.94
N VAL A 98 8.29 6.00 -24.48
CA VAL A 98 8.76 6.32 -25.83
C VAL A 98 7.73 5.89 -26.87
N ALA A 99 7.15 4.69 -26.75
CA ALA A 99 6.12 4.22 -27.66
C ALA A 99 4.86 5.10 -27.63
N ALA A 100 4.38 5.46 -26.44
CA ALA A 100 3.18 6.29 -26.29
C ALA A 100 3.40 7.72 -26.79
N ILE A 101 4.57 8.31 -26.52
CA ILE A 101 4.94 9.63 -27.05
C ILE A 101 5.07 9.58 -28.58
N GLY A 102 5.73 8.54 -29.11
CA GLY A 102 5.84 8.33 -30.55
C GLY A 102 4.47 8.20 -31.22
N ALA A 103 3.58 7.38 -30.65
CA ALA A 103 2.20 7.22 -31.12
C ALA A 103 1.41 8.55 -31.09
N ALA A 104 1.61 9.38 -30.06
CA ALA A 104 1.00 10.70 -29.99
C ALA A 104 1.53 11.65 -31.08
N ILE A 105 2.84 11.64 -31.36
CA ILE A 105 3.49 12.48 -32.38
C ILE A 105 3.09 12.09 -33.81
N ILE A 106 2.81 10.81 -34.08
CA ILE A 106 2.31 10.37 -35.39
C ILE A 106 0.78 10.52 -35.52
N GLY A 107 0.11 11.07 -34.50
CA GLY A 107 -1.34 11.26 -34.48
C GLY A 107 -2.17 9.98 -34.23
N ASN A 108 -1.55 8.86 -33.85
CA ASN A 108 -2.22 7.62 -33.49
C ASN A 108 -2.60 7.62 -32.00
N LEU A 109 -3.62 8.42 -31.67
CA LEU A 109 -4.08 8.64 -30.30
C LEU A 109 -4.71 7.40 -29.67
N TRP A 110 -5.31 6.53 -30.50
CA TRP A 110 -5.89 5.27 -30.03
C TRP A 110 -4.82 4.35 -29.43
N GLU A 111 -3.70 4.15 -30.14
CA GLU A 111 -2.60 3.33 -29.62
C GLU A 111 -1.98 3.94 -28.37
N ALA A 112 -1.75 5.25 -28.37
CA ALA A 112 -1.20 5.96 -27.21
C ALA A 112 -2.09 5.77 -25.97
N ALA A 113 -3.40 5.92 -26.11
CA ALA A 113 -4.36 5.75 -25.02
C ALA A 113 -4.49 4.28 -24.58
N ALA A 114 -4.59 3.34 -25.53
CA ALA A 114 -4.79 1.93 -25.24
C ALA A 114 -3.59 1.33 -24.48
N VAL A 115 -2.37 1.60 -24.95
CA VAL A 115 -1.15 1.06 -24.32
C VAL A 115 -0.95 1.64 -22.92
N THR A 116 -1.06 2.97 -22.76
CA THR A 116 -0.91 3.62 -21.45
C THR A 116 -2.00 3.21 -20.47
N PHE A 117 -3.25 3.05 -20.94
CA PHE A 117 -4.36 2.54 -20.13
C PHE A 117 -4.08 1.12 -19.62
N LEU A 118 -3.72 0.19 -20.51
CA LEU A 118 -3.44 -1.20 -20.12
C LEU A 118 -2.29 -1.29 -19.12
N PHE A 119 -1.22 -0.53 -19.33
CA PHE A 119 -0.11 -0.45 -18.37
C PHE A 119 -0.53 0.16 -17.04
N SER A 120 -1.40 1.19 -17.05
CA SER A 120 -1.91 1.77 -15.81
C SER A 120 -2.71 0.75 -14.98
N ILE A 121 -3.48 -0.13 -15.63
CA ILE A 121 -4.15 -1.26 -14.97
C ILE A 121 -3.13 -2.20 -14.36
N GLY A 122 -2.09 -2.57 -15.11
CA GLY A 122 -1.00 -3.42 -14.64
C GLY A 122 -0.36 -2.88 -13.36
N HIS A 123 0.01 -1.60 -13.35
CA HIS A 123 0.57 -0.93 -12.16
C HIS A 123 -0.41 -0.88 -10.98
N ALA A 124 -1.70 -0.65 -11.25
CA ALA A 124 -2.71 -0.67 -10.20
C ALA A 124 -2.87 -2.07 -9.57
N LEU A 125 -2.82 -3.12 -10.38
CA LEU A 125 -2.84 -4.51 -9.93
C LEU A 125 -1.57 -4.85 -9.13
N GLU A 126 -0.39 -4.53 -9.66
CA GLU A 126 0.90 -4.76 -9.00
C GLU A 126 0.97 -4.08 -7.64
N ALA A 127 0.57 -2.82 -7.56
CA ALA A 127 0.58 -2.12 -6.29
C ALA A 127 -0.48 -2.66 -5.31
N GLY A 128 -1.61 -3.16 -5.85
CA GLY A 128 -2.62 -3.86 -5.06
C GLY A 128 -2.10 -5.16 -4.43
N THR A 129 -1.39 -5.98 -5.21
CA THR A 129 -0.80 -7.24 -4.72
C THR A 129 0.31 -6.97 -3.71
N MET A 130 1.19 -6.00 -3.99
CA MET A 130 2.30 -5.66 -3.11
C MET A 130 1.82 -5.10 -1.75
N ASN A 131 0.78 -4.25 -1.76
CA ASN A 131 0.16 -3.76 -0.52
C ASN A 131 -0.48 -4.89 0.29
N LYS A 132 -1.11 -5.86 -0.37
CA LYS A 132 -1.68 -7.03 0.31
C LYS A 132 -0.59 -7.88 0.98
N THR A 133 0.51 -8.12 0.27
CA THR A 133 1.68 -8.85 0.83
C THR A 133 2.25 -8.11 2.03
N ARG A 134 2.48 -6.80 1.92
CA ARG A 134 2.99 -5.98 3.04
C ARG A 134 2.05 -5.97 4.24
N SER A 135 0.74 -5.90 4.01
CA SER A 135 -0.26 -5.94 5.09
C SER A 135 -0.24 -7.28 5.83
N ALA A 136 -0.15 -8.39 5.10
CA ALA A 136 -0.08 -9.72 5.71
C ALA A 136 1.21 -9.91 6.53
N LEU A 137 2.34 -9.41 6.02
CA LEU A 137 3.59 -9.38 6.80
C LEU A 137 3.47 -8.47 8.02
N ALA A 138 2.87 -7.29 7.89
CA ALA A 138 2.66 -6.38 9.02
C ALA A 138 1.78 -6.99 10.11
N GLU A 139 0.73 -7.75 9.76
CA GLU A 139 -0.10 -8.48 10.72
C GLU A 139 0.68 -9.57 11.47
N LEU A 140 1.65 -10.21 10.81
CA LEU A 140 2.58 -11.16 11.46
C LEU A 140 3.60 -10.46 12.37
N VAL A 141 3.99 -9.22 12.06
CA VAL A 141 4.91 -8.40 12.87
C VAL A 141 4.18 -7.69 14.04
N ALA A 142 2.87 -7.43 13.90
CA ALA A 142 2.04 -6.74 14.89
C ALA A 142 1.58 -7.64 16.06
N VAL A 143 2.50 -8.44 16.59
CA VAL A 143 2.22 -9.33 17.72
C VAL A 143 2.51 -8.63 19.06
N ALA A 144 3.42 -7.65 19.08
CA ALA A 144 3.78 -6.89 20.27
C ALA A 144 2.69 -5.86 20.67
N PRO A 145 2.37 -5.69 21.96
CA PRO A 145 1.41 -4.69 22.44
C PRO A 145 1.90 -3.25 22.20
N ASP A 146 0.99 -2.34 21.87
CA ASP A 146 1.33 -0.92 21.71
C ASP A 146 1.60 -0.23 23.06
N THR A 147 0.97 -0.68 24.13
CA THR A 147 1.07 -0.13 25.48
C THR A 147 1.42 -1.19 26.52
N ALA A 148 2.03 -0.75 27.61
CA ALA A 148 2.38 -1.52 28.79
C ALA A 148 1.96 -0.75 30.05
N ILE A 149 1.48 -1.46 31.06
CA ILE A 149 1.20 -0.88 32.37
C ILE A 149 2.41 -1.16 33.26
N VAL A 150 3.11 -0.13 33.72
CA VAL A 150 4.28 -0.26 34.61
C VAL A 150 3.98 0.28 36.00
N MET A 151 4.64 -0.28 37.01
CA MET A 151 4.67 0.26 38.36
C MET A 151 5.88 1.20 38.50
N ARG A 152 5.65 2.52 38.58
CA ARG A 152 6.69 3.53 38.84
C ARG A 152 6.27 4.38 40.03
N GLU A 153 7.18 4.59 40.98
CA GLU A 153 6.93 5.44 42.16
C GLU A 153 5.69 5.00 42.97
N GLY A 154 5.38 3.69 42.98
CA GLY A 154 4.21 3.14 43.67
C GLY A 154 2.86 3.36 42.95
N ALA A 155 2.86 3.91 41.74
CA ALA A 155 1.66 4.12 40.93
C ALA A 155 1.70 3.37 39.61
N GLN A 156 0.53 2.91 39.15
CA GLN A 156 0.38 2.32 37.82
C GLN A 156 0.38 3.43 36.76
N ARG A 157 1.24 3.31 35.75
CA ARG A 157 1.26 4.19 34.58
C ARG A 157 1.16 3.37 33.31
N GLU A 158 0.23 3.72 32.44
CA GLU A 158 0.18 3.19 31.08
C GLU A 158 1.13 4.00 30.20
N ILE A 159 2.12 3.32 29.62
CA ILE A 159 3.14 3.90 28.75
C ILE A 159 3.21 3.12 27.44
N PRO A 160 3.71 3.70 26.35
CA PRO A 160 4.03 2.93 25.16
C PRO A 160 5.02 1.80 25.47
N ALA A 161 4.80 0.61 24.92
CA ALA A 161 5.60 -0.58 25.24
C ALA A 161 7.10 -0.40 24.94
N HIS A 162 7.44 0.41 23.93
CA HIS A 162 8.82 0.75 23.58
C HIS A 162 9.54 1.66 24.60
N GLN A 163 8.82 2.23 25.57
CA GLN A 163 9.38 3.07 26.65
C GLN A 163 9.60 2.29 27.96
N VAL A 164 9.26 1.01 27.99
CA VAL A 164 9.56 0.14 29.13
C VAL A 164 11.06 -0.09 29.18
N SER A 165 11.64 0.12 30.36
CA SER A 165 13.07 -0.10 30.60
C SER A 165 13.32 -1.45 31.25
N LYS A 166 14.50 -2.02 31.03
CA LYS A 166 14.92 -3.27 31.67
C LYS A 166 14.94 -3.11 33.20
N GLY A 167 14.42 -4.09 33.92
CA GLY A 167 14.26 -4.08 35.39
C GLY A 167 12.98 -3.40 35.88
N GLU A 168 12.15 -2.84 35.00
CA GLU A 168 10.86 -2.29 35.42
C GLU A 168 9.83 -3.38 35.69
N ILE A 169 8.94 -3.12 36.66
CA ILE A 169 7.82 -4.00 36.97
C ILE A 169 6.64 -3.66 36.05
N VAL A 170 6.32 -4.59 35.17
CA VAL A 170 5.18 -4.55 34.27
C VAL A 170 4.02 -5.35 34.86
N LEU A 171 2.83 -4.78 34.83
CA LEU A 171 1.61 -5.42 35.32
C LEU A 171 0.86 -6.08 34.15
N VAL A 172 0.70 -7.38 34.21
CA VAL A 172 -0.05 -8.17 33.22
C VAL A 172 -1.37 -8.60 33.84
N LYS A 173 -2.47 -8.07 33.30
CA LYS A 173 -3.84 -8.40 33.71
C LYS A 173 -4.39 -9.53 32.84
N ASN A 174 -5.38 -10.25 33.35
CA ASN A 174 -6.12 -11.23 32.56
C ASN A 174 -6.62 -10.64 31.23
N GLY A 175 -6.42 -11.38 30.14
CA GLY A 175 -6.78 -11.00 28.77
C GLY A 175 -5.78 -10.06 28.08
N ALA A 176 -4.79 -9.52 28.81
CA ALA A 176 -3.76 -8.68 28.23
C ALA A 176 -2.66 -9.54 27.59
N LYS A 177 -2.06 -8.99 26.54
CA LYS A 177 -0.81 -9.52 25.99
C LYS A 177 0.37 -9.08 26.86
N VAL A 178 1.34 -9.97 27.03
CA VAL A 178 2.59 -9.65 27.73
C VAL A 178 3.45 -8.74 26.83
N PRO A 179 3.85 -7.53 27.28
CA PRO A 179 4.53 -6.56 26.40
C PRO A 179 6.06 -6.73 26.34
N VAL A 180 6.66 -7.47 27.27
CA VAL A 180 8.11 -7.63 27.42
C VAL A 180 8.45 -9.08 27.74
N ASP A 181 9.69 -9.50 27.49
CA ASP A 181 10.21 -10.72 28.11
C ASP A 181 10.58 -10.40 29.55
N GLY A 182 10.30 -11.31 30.47
CA GLY A 182 10.54 -11.06 31.87
C GLY A 182 10.44 -12.28 32.77
N VAL A 183 10.66 -12.04 34.06
CA VAL A 183 10.46 -13.02 35.12
C VAL A 183 9.34 -12.53 36.03
N VAL A 184 8.42 -13.41 36.40
CA VAL A 184 7.35 -13.08 37.35
C VAL A 184 7.99 -12.78 38.71
N SER A 185 7.83 -11.55 39.18
CA SER A 185 8.27 -11.13 40.51
C SER A 185 7.21 -11.41 41.57
N ASP A 186 5.93 -11.32 41.22
CA ASP A 186 4.80 -11.53 42.14
C ASP A 186 3.50 -11.90 41.38
N GLY A 187 2.57 -12.52 42.09
CA GLY A 187 1.27 -12.95 41.56
C GLY A 187 1.27 -14.36 40.97
N THR A 188 0.09 -14.77 40.51
CA THR A 188 -0.13 -16.06 39.86
C THR A 188 -1.11 -15.89 38.70
N GLY A 189 -0.96 -16.71 37.67
CA GLY A 189 -1.82 -16.67 36.50
C GLY A 189 -1.41 -17.66 35.42
N SER A 190 -2.25 -17.80 34.40
CA SER A 190 -1.99 -18.68 33.26
C SER A 190 -1.68 -17.86 32.01
N ILE A 191 -0.66 -18.29 31.27
CA ILE A 191 -0.21 -17.66 30.02
C ILE A 191 -0.35 -18.65 28.87
N ASP A 192 -0.98 -18.21 27.79
CA ASP A 192 -1.03 -18.88 26.51
C ASP A 192 0.23 -18.53 25.72
N GLU A 193 1.17 -19.49 25.66
CA GLU A 193 2.46 -19.38 25.00
C GLU A 193 2.44 -19.92 23.56
N ALA A 194 1.27 -20.26 23.01
CA ALA A 194 1.15 -20.90 21.70
C ALA A 194 1.80 -20.08 20.56
N SER A 195 1.87 -18.75 20.70
CA SER A 195 2.53 -17.88 19.73
C SER A 195 4.06 -18.03 19.68
N ILE A 196 4.67 -18.60 20.72
CA ILE A 196 6.13 -18.79 20.83
C ILE A 196 6.49 -20.28 20.80
N THR A 197 5.81 -21.11 21.60
CA THR A 197 6.13 -22.54 21.76
C THR A 197 5.37 -23.44 20.80
N GLY A 198 4.23 -22.97 20.27
CA GLY A 198 3.30 -23.79 19.47
C GLY A 198 2.42 -24.74 20.28
N GLU A 199 2.51 -24.72 21.61
CA GLU A 199 1.67 -25.55 22.49
C GLU A 199 0.37 -24.83 22.86
N SER A 200 -0.77 -25.46 22.58
CA SER A 200 -2.10 -24.84 22.76
C SER A 200 -2.62 -24.81 24.20
N ILE A 201 -1.93 -25.44 25.15
CA ILE A 201 -2.37 -25.52 26.56
C ILE A 201 -1.72 -24.36 27.33
N PRO A 202 -2.49 -23.47 27.98
CA PRO A 202 -1.93 -22.41 28.80
C PRO A 202 -1.09 -22.98 29.95
N VAL A 203 0.05 -22.34 30.20
CA VAL A 203 0.99 -22.72 31.25
C VAL A 203 0.75 -21.84 32.48
N GLU A 204 0.63 -22.47 33.65
CA GLU A 204 0.56 -21.75 34.93
C GLU A 204 1.91 -21.11 35.26
N LYS A 205 1.86 -19.86 35.73
CA LYS A 205 3.02 -19.05 36.08
C LYS A 205 2.88 -18.53 37.49
N THR A 206 3.98 -18.61 38.21
CA THR A 206 4.15 -18.15 39.58
C THR A 206 5.46 -17.38 39.70
N ALA A 207 5.75 -16.82 40.87
CA ALA A 207 7.01 -16.12 41.11
C ALA A 207 8.21 -16.98 40.66
N THR A 208 9.20 -16.32 40.04
CA THR A 208 10.40 -16.90 39.40
C THR A 208 10.22 -17.54 38.02
N ASP A 209 9.00 -17.74 37.53
CA ASP A 209 8.77 -18.27 36.17
C ASP A 209 9.02 -17.20 35.09
N GLN A 210 9.48 -17.64 33.91
CA GLN A 210 9.67 -16.77 32.76
C GLN A 210 8.38 -16.57 31.97
N VAL A 211 8.23 -15.38 31.40
CA VAL A 211 7.16 -15.02 30.46
C VAL A 211 7.75 -14.36 29.22
N PHE A 212 7.09 -14.55 28.08
CA PHE A 212 7.56 -14.09 26.78
C PHE A 212 6.65 -12.99 26.20
N ALA A 213 7.24 -12.00 25.55
CA ALA A 213 6.53 -10.94 24.85
C ALA A 213 5.62 -11.53 23.76
N GLY A 214 4.41 -10.97 23.64
CA GLY A 214 3.40 -11.38 22.65
C GLY A 214 2.56 -12.60 23.04
N THR A 215 2.83 -13.24 24.17
CA THR A 215 1.97 -14.26 24.77
C THR A 215 0.75 -13.61 25.43
N ILE A 216 -0.32 -14.37 25.69
CA ILE A 216 -1.60 -13.84 26.19
C ILE A 216 -1.88 -14.38 27.60
N SER A 217 -2.14 -13.50 28.56
CA SER A 217 -2.64 -13.92 29.87
C SER A 217 -4.08 -14.40 29.77
N ARG A 218 -4.34 -15.65 30.17
CA ARG A 218 -5.66 -16.30 30.18
C ARG A 218 -6.32 -16.29 31.56
N GLY A 219 -5.57 -15.97 32.60
CA GLY A 219 -6.07 -15.90 33.97
C GLY A 219 -5.06 -15.29 34.92
N GLY A 220 -5.56 -14.74 36.02
CA GLY A 220 -4.74 -14.21 37.11
C GLY A 220 -4.21 -12.79 36.90
N PHE A 221 -3.21 -12.44 37.68
CA PHE A 221 -2.53 -11.16 37.67
C PHE A 221 -1.05 -11.38 37.98
N LEU A 222 -0.18 -10.88 37.12
CA LEU A 222 1.26 -11.06 37.23
C LEU A 222 1.96 -9.71 37.29
N GLN A 223 2.91 -9.60 38.21
CA GLN A 223 3.93 -8.56 38.20
C GLN A 223 5.19 -9.18 37.58
N VAL A 224 5.66 -8.58 36.49
CA VAL A 224 6.74 -9.12 35.66
C VAL A 224 7.88 -8.13 35.64
N GLU A 225 9.06 -8.54 36.10
CA GLU A 225 10.28 -7.76 35.95
C GLU A 225 10.83 -7.92 34.53
N ALA A 226 10.95 -6.81 33.79
CA ALA A 226 11.37 -6.80 32.39
C ALA A 226 12.84 -7.21 32.24
N THR A 227 13.11 -8.33 31.57
CA THR A 227 14.48 -8.81 31.26
C THR A 227 14.89 -8.54 29.81
N GLY A 228 13.93 -8.55 28.88
CA GLY A 228 14.12 -8.24 27.46
C GLY A 228 13.03 -7.30 26.96
N ILE A 229 13.44 -6.24 26.23
CA ILE A 229 12.54 -5.17 25.77
C ILE A 229 12.77 -4.89 24.27
N GLY A 230 11.73 -4.45 23.57
CA GLY A 230 11.81 -4.09 22.15
C GLY A 230 12.47 -5.19 21.29
N ALA A 231 13.57 -4.83 20.62
CA ALA A 231 14.33 -5.73 19.75
C ALA A 231 15.05 -6.89 20.48
N ASP A 232 15.23 -6.82 21.80
CA ASP A 232 15.88 -7.87 22.58
C ASP A 232 14.94 -9.00 23.02
N THR A 233 13.63 -8.84 22.80
CA THR A 233 12.62 -9.87 23.12
C THR A 233 12.74 -11.10 22.23
N THR A 234 12.32 -12.25 22.75
CA THR A 234 12.31 -13.53 22.06
C THR A 234 11.46 -13.45 20.80
N LEU A 235 10.29 -12.83 20.88
CA LEU A 235 9.43 -12.55 19.73
C LEU A 235 10.14 -11.71 18.66
N ALA A 236 10.84 -10.63 19.06
CA ALA A 236 11.55 -9.77 18.11
C ALA A 236 12.76 -10.47 17.46
N ARG A 237 13.35 -11.49 18.10
CA ARG A 237 14.43 -12.30 17.50
C ARG A 237 13.94 -13.34 16.49
N ILE A 238 12.65 -13.69 16.53
CA ILE A 238 12.03 -14.64 15.59
C ILE A 238 11.63 -13.94 14.28
N ILE A 239 11.31 -12.64 14.35
CA ILE A 239 10.95 -11.77 13.20
C ILE A 239 12.20 -11.30 12.47
#